data_AF-A0A1J4JZJ9-F1
#
_entry.id   AF-A0A1J4JZJ9-F1
#
_cell.length_a   1.000
_cell.length_b   1.000
_cell.length_c   1.000
_cell.angle_alpha   90.00
_cell.angle_beta   90.00
_cell.angle_gamma   90.00
#
_symmetry.space_group_name_H-M   'P 1'
#
loop_
_entity.id
_entity.type
_entity.pdbx_description
1 polymer ?
#
loop_
_entity_poly.entity_id
_entity_poly.type
_entity_poly.pdbx_seq_one_letter_code
_entity_poly.pdbx_strand_id
1 'polypeptide(L)'
;MKGFSKFPEYTSMNTHLNNACNTMLKYCTVGAEANNRLFTEFANGQPPEVCKSLKEAQKHSLDRNQVIMGRVELLRELKQGLQQIQPLNASQRERIKNLTNLQSQKRKCESSYLSASAKNEKAKIKNPSSVDAQKAKNALDRAEHQRNCANRDLEQYTEKFAIEDKKYKKDIFSCMLNILITFSTKYTQNLAKEIPVCNEIAEAGEKIPDYEDTGIPQLEDEIETLSASLSQQKKE
;
A
#
# COMPACT_ATOMS: atom_id res chain seq x y z
N MET A 1 -24.63 -16.01 0.74
CA MET A 1 -23.97 -14.68 0.70
C MET A 1 -22.56 -14.86 0.15
N LYS A 2 -22.29 -14.34 -1.06
CA LYS A 2 -20.91 -14.26 -1.55
C LYS A 2 -20.15 -13.33 -0.61
N GLY A 3 -19.26 -13.91 0.18
CA GLY A 3 -18.54 -13.21 1.24
C GLY A 3 -17.70 -12.08 0.66
N PHE A 4 -17.60 -10.98 1.40
CA PHE A 4 -16.52 -10.02 1.21
C PHE A 4 -15.23 -10.81 1.00
N SER A 5 -14.53 -10.54 -0.10
CA SER A 5 -13.17 -11.01 -0.29
C SER A 5 -12.38 -10.71 0.97
N LYS A 6 -11.46 -11.62 1.35
CA LYS A 6 -10.59 -11.38 2.50
C LYS A 6 -9.99 -9.99 2.35
N PHE A 7 -10.19 -9.16 3.37
CA PHE A 7 -9.66 -7.81 3.40
C PHE A 7 -8.16 -7.85 3.07
N PRO A 8 -7.62 -6.95 2.21
CA PRO A 8 -6.20 -6.92 1.93
C PRO A 8 -5.44 -6.95 3.26
N GLU A 9 -4.54 -7.92 3.43
CA GLU A 9 -3.77 -8.00 4.66
C GLU A 9 -2.95 -6.72 4.80
N TYR A 10 -2.92 -6.17 6.02
CA TYR A 10 -2.11 -5.01 6.38
C TYR A 10 -0.69 -5.09 5.81
N THR A 11 -0.07 -6.28 5.88
CA THR A 11 1.27 -6.55 5.33
C THR A 11 1.37 -6.25 3.83
N SER A 12 0.37 -6.64 3.05
CA SER A 12 0.31 -6.38 1.61
C SER A 12 0.20 -4.88 1.34
N MET A 13 -0.75 -4.19 1.99
CA MET A 13 -0.93 -2.74 1.84
C MET A 13 0.34 -1.97 2.21
N ASN A 14 0.97 -2.31 3.34
CA ASN A 14 2.21 -1.69 3.79
C ASN A 14 3.38 -1.95 2.81
N THR A 15 3.46 -3.15 2.23
CA THR A 15 4.48 -3.49 1.23
C THR A 15 4.30 -2.66 -0.04
N HIS A 16 3.07 -2.56 -0.55
CA HIS A 16 2.78 -1.74 -1.73
C HIS A 16 3.09 -0.26 -1.49
N LEU A 17 2.77 0.29 -0.32
CA LEU A 17 3.13 1.67 0.01
C LEU A 17 4.64 1.89 0.14
N ASN A 18 5.38 0.95 0.73
CA ASN A 18 6.84 1.04 0.78
C ASN A 18 7.44 1.07 -0.63
N ASN A 19 6.97 0.19 -1.51
CA ASN A 19 7.42 0.16 -2.90
C ASN A 19 7.08 1.47 -3.62
N ALA A 20 5.86 2.00 -3.43
CA ALA A 20 5.46 3.28 -4.00
C ALA A 20 6.35 4.44 -3.49
N CYS A 21 6.63 4.49 -2.18
CA CYS A 21 7.54 5.50 -1.60
C CYS A 21 8.93 5.44 -2.22
N ASN A 22 9.51 4.23 -2.32
CA ASN A 22 10.86 4.03 -2.85
C ASN A 22 10.95 4.38 -4.33
N THR A 23 9.97 3.96 -5.13
CA THR A 23 9.88 4.30 -6.56
C THR A 23 9.77 5.81 -6.76
N MET A 24 8.91 6.47 -5.96
CA MET A 24 8.73 7.91 -6.03
C MET A 24 10.00 8.67 -5.63
N LEU A 25 10.66 8.24 -4.56
CA LEU A 25 11.93 8.83 -4.12
C LEU A 25 13.00 8.70 -5.22
N LYS A 26 13.13 7.52 -5.81
CA LYS A 26 14.06 7.28 -6.93
C LYS A 26 13.76 8.19 -8.12
N TYR A 27 12.49 8.31 -8.50
CA TYR A 27 12.05 9.20 -9.57
C TYR A 27 12.46 10.65 -9.30
N CYS A 28 12.22 11.15 -8.08
CA CYS A 28 12.61 12.51 -7.71
C CYS A 28 14.12 12.72 -7.69
N THR A 29 14.90 11.75 -7.17
CA THR A 29 16.37 11.84 -7.15
C THR A 29 16.94 11.90 -8.56
N VAL A 30 16.49 11.01 -9.46
CA VAL A 30 16.92 11.00 -10.86
C VAL A 30 16.50 12.29 -11.57
N GLY A 31 15.27 12.76 -11.33
CA GLY A 31 14.79 14.03 -11.89
C GLY A 31 15.61 15.24 -11.41
N ALA A 32 16.04 15.24 -10.14
CA ALA A 32 16.89 16.30 -9.60
C ALA A 32 18.32 16.27 -10.17
N GLU A 33 18.88 15.09 -10.41
CA GLU A 33 20.20 14.94 -11.04
C GLU A 33 20.17 15.43 -12.50
N ALA A 34 19.16 14.99 -13.26
CA ALA A 34 18.97 15.39 -14.65
C ALA A 34 18.79 16.92 -14.79
N ASN A 35 17.94 17.51 -13.95
CA ASN A 35 17.69 18.95 -13.93
C ASN A 35 18.83 19.77 -13.32
N ASN A 36 19.85 19.18 -12.69
CA ASN A 36 21.01 19.94 -12.20
C ASN A 36 22.16 19.82 -13.18
N ARG A 37 22.80 18.65 -13.26
CA ARG A 37 24.07 18.53 -13.97
C ARG A 37 23.88 18.57 -15.48
N LEU A 38 23.09 17.63 -16.00
CA LEU A 38 22.95 17.44 -17.45
C LEU A 38 22.28 18.65 -18.12
N PHE A 39 21.24 19.20 -17.50
CA PHE A 39 20.57 20.37 -18.04
C PHE A 39 21.46 21.63 -17.98
N THR A 40 22.19 21.87 -16.88
CA THR A 40 23.10 23.02 -16.80
C THR A 40 24.22 22.93 -17.82
N GLU A 41 24.82 21.75 -18.01
CA GLU A 41 25.84 21.52 -19.04
C GLU A 41 25.29 21.84 -20.44
N PHE A 42 24.09 21.33 -20.76
CA PHE A 42 23.42 21.64 -22.03
C PHE A 42 23.16 23.14 -22.20
N ALA A 43 22.54 23.79 -21.19
CA ALA A 43 22.18 25.21 -21.26
C ALA A 43 23.40 26.11 -21.40
N ASN A 44 24.51 25.78 -20.73
CA ASN A 44 25.77 26.52 -20.84
C ASN A 44 26.43 26.41 -22.22
N GLY A 45 26.11 25.35 -22.99
CA GLY A 45 26.59 25.18 -24.36
C GLY A 45 25.79 25.94 -25.42
N GLN A 46 24.68 26.58 -25.04
CA GLN A 46 23.82 27.33 -25.96
C GLN A 46 24.23 28.80 -26.06
N PRO A 47 23.83 29.52 -27.14
CA PRO A 47 24.01 30.95 -27.26
C PRO A 47 23.47 31.72 -26.03
N PRO A 48 24.06 32.88 -25.66
CA PRO A 48 23.70 33.60 -24.44
C PRO A 48 22.20 33.91 -24.28
N GLU A 49 21.53 34.29 -25.37
CA GLU A 49 20.09 34.55 -25.36
C GLU A 49 19.24 33.31 -25.10
N VAL A 50 19.62 32.14 -25.66
CA VAL A 50 18.95 30.85 -25.43
C VAL A 50 19.26 30.33 -24.02
N CYS A 51 20.51 30.43 -23.59
CA CYS A 51 21.01 29.98 -22.29
C CYS A 51 20.24 30.61 -21.13
N LYS A 52 19.90 31.91 -21.24
CA LYS A 52 19.13 32.62 -20.20
C LYS A 52 17.74 32.02 -20.00
N SER A 53 16.97 31.85 -21.08
CA SER A 53 15.62 31.28 -21.02
C SER A 53 15.64 29.82 -20.57
N LEU A 54 16.63 29.04 -21.00
CA LEU A 54 16.84 27.66 -20.54
C LEU A 54 17.13 27.58 -19.04
N LYS A 55 17.98 28.45 -18.49
CA LYS A 55 18.27 28.48 -17.05
C LYS A 55 17.06 28.91 -16.21
N GLU A 56 16.21 29.78 -16.76
CA GLU A 56 14.95 30.15 -16.11
C GLU A 56 13.97 28.96 -16.09
N ALA A 57 13.79 28.27 -17.23
CA ALA A 57 13.01 27.03 -17.29
C ALA A 57 13.57 25.94 -16.35
N GLN A 58 14.89 25.81 -16.26
CA GLN A 58 15.57 24.89 -15.34
C GLN A 58 15.22 25.19 -13.88
N LYS A 59 15.22 26.46 -13.48
CA LYS A 59 14.86 26.88 -12.12
C LYS A 59 13.43 26.44 -11.77
N HIS A 60 12.46 26.72 -12.62
CA HIS A 60 11.07 26.29 -12.41
C HIS A 60 10.95 24.75 -12.42
N SER A 61 11.73 24.05 -13.25
CA SER A 61 11.80 22.58 -13.25
C SER A 61 12.35 22.01 -11.93
N LEU A 62 13.31 22.69 -11.29
CA LEU A 62 13.80 22.33 -9.94
C LEU A 62 12.74 22.60 -8.86
N ASP A 63 12.00 23.71 -8.96
CA ASP A 63 10.87 24.01 -8.06
C ASP A 63 9.77 22.94 -8.19
N ARG A 64 9.50 22.49 -9.42
CA ARG A 64 8.57 21.37 -9.67
C ARG A 64 9.01 20.10 -8.98
N ASN A 65 10.31 19.77 -9.01
CA ASN A 65 10.85 18.61 -8.30
C ASN A 65 10.61 18.71 -6.78
N GLN A 66 10.67 19.91 -6.19
CA GLN A 66 10.33 20.10 -4.77
C GLN A 66 8.84 19.85 -4.49
N VAL A 67 7.94 20.30 -5.38
CA VAL A 67 6.50 20.03 -5.25
C VAL A 67 6.21 18.53 -5.34
N ILE A 68 6.84 17.84 -6.30
CA ILE A 68 6.74 16.39 -6.48
C ILE A 68 7.29 15.64 -5.26
N MET A 69 8.38 16.10 -4.65
CA MET A 69 8.90 15.54 -3.40
C MET A 69 7.87 15.58 -2.26
N GLY A 70 6.99 16.58 -2.25
CA GLY A 70 5.84 16.61 -1.33
C GLY A 70 4.96 15.36 -1.42
N ARG A 71 4.86 14.70 -2.58
CA ARG A 71 4.10 13.45 -2.75
C ARG A 71 4.72 12.27 -2.01
N VAL A 72 6.04 12.25 -1.83
CA VAL A 72 6.72 11.24 -1.01
C VAL A 72 6.25 11.36 0.44
N GLU A 73 6.09 12.57 0.95
CA GLU A 73 5.57 12.80 2.29
C GLU A 73 4.11 12.38 2.40
N LEU A 74 3.27 12.66 1.40
CA LEU A 74 1.89 12.18 1.37
C LEU A 74 1.80 10.64 1.43
N LEU A 75 2.70 9.93 0.75
CA LEU A 75 2.77 8.47 0.82
C LEU A 75 3.24 7.98 2.20
N ARG A 76 4.13 8.70 2.87
CA ARG A 76 4.54 8.41 4.26
C ARG A 76 3.41 8.63 5.24
N GLU A 77 2.67 9.73 5.12
CA GLU A 77 1.48 10.00 5.93
C GLU A 77 0.39 8.94 5.68
N LEU A 78 0.17 8.55 4.43
CA LEU A 78 -0.74 7.45 4.08
C LEU A 78 -0.34 6.14 4.78
N LYS A 79 0.96 5.84 4.80
CA LYS A 79 1.51 4.69 5.54
C LYS A 79 1.31 4.81 7.05
N GLN A 80 1.51 5.99 7.64
CA GLN A 80 1.23 6.23 9.06
C GLN A 80 -0.27 6.06 9.36
N GLY A 81 -1.15 6.54 8.48
CA GLY A 81 -2.58 6.31 8.55
C GLY A 81 -2.92 4.81 8.59
N LEU A 82 -2.31 3.99 7.73
CA LEU A 82 -2.51 2.53 7.75
C LEU A 82 -2.14 1.88 9.08
N GLN A 83 -1.21 2.44 9.87
CA GLN A 83 -0.84 1.88 11.18
C GLN A 83 -2.04 1.83 12.14
N GLN A 84 -3.03 2.70 11.98
CA GLN A 84 -4.26 2.69 12.77
C GLN A 84 -5.10 1.42 12.56
N ILE A 85 -4.94 0.75 11.41
CA ILE A 85 -5.65 -0.49 11.08
C ILE A 85 -5.02 -1.71 11.77
N GLN A 86 -3.72 -1.65 12.09
CA GLN A 86 -2.98 -2.75 12.70
C GLN A 86 -3.60 -3.26 14.03
N PRO A 87 -3.90 -2.40 15.03
CA PRO A 87 -4.52 -2.86 16.27
C PRO A 87 -5.94 -3.42 16.06
N LEU A 88 -6.70 -2.89 15.09
CA LEU A 88 -8.02 -3.42 14.75
C LEU A 88 -7.92 -4.86 14.22
N ASN A 89 -7.00 -5.11 13.29
CA ASN A 89 -6.72 -6.45 12.75
C ASN A 89 -6.21 -7.41 13.83
N ALA A 90 -5.34 -6.94 14.73
CA ALA A 90 -4.83 -7.75 15.83
C ALA A 90 -5.95 -8.19 16.78
N SER A 91 -6.81 -7.24 17.18
CA SER A 91 -7.97 -7.51 18.04
C SER A 91 -8.92 -8.53 17.40
N GLN A 92 -9.23 -8.38 16.10
CA GLN A 92 -10.13 -9.30 15.41
C GLN A 92 -9.53 -10.71 15.27
N ARG A 93 -8.22 -10.84 15.02
CA ARG A 93 -7.54 -12.14 14.98
C ARG A 93 -7.63 -12.87 16.32
N GLU A 94 -7.44 -12.16 17.42
CA GLU A 94 -7.55 -12.75 18.76
C GLU A 94 -8.99 -13.22 19.06
N ARG A 95 -10.00 -12.44 18.64
CA ARG A 95 -11.40 -12.86 18.75
C ARG A 95 -11.71 -14.13 17.96
N ILE A 96 -11.23 -14.22 16.72
CA ILE A 96 -11.40 -15.40 15.86
C ILE A 96 -10.72 -16.62 16.49
N LYS A 97 -9.52 -16.45 17.05
CA LYS A 97 -8.79 -17.50 17.76
C LYS A 97 -9.59 -17.99 18.97
N ASN A 98 -10.16 -17.09 19.77
CA ASN A 98 -11.00 -17.45 20.91
C ASN A 98 -12.26 -18.21 20.50
N LEU A 99 -12.95 -17.77 19.44
CA LEU A 99 -14.09 -18.51 18.88
C LEU A 99 -13.67 -19.94 18.48
N THR A 100 -12.53 -20.07 17.80
CA THR A 100 -11.99 -21.37 17.37
C THR A 100 -11.65 -22.27 18.56
N ASN A 101 -11.07 -21.71 19.63
CA ASN A 101 -10.76 -22.43 20.86
C ASN A 101 -12.02 -22.95 21.54
N LEU A 102 -13.07 -22.12 21.66
CA LEU A 102 -14.35 -22.52 22.25
C LEU A 102 -15.06 -23.60 21.40
N GLN A 103 -15.02 -23.48 20.07
CA GLN A 103 -15.52 -24.52 19.17
C GLN A 103 -14.76 -25.84 19.35
N SER A 104 -13.43 -25.79 19.50
CA SER A 104 -12.63 -26.98 19.80
C SER A 104 -12.97 -27.57 21.17
N GLN A 105 -13.19 -26.74 22.19
CA GLN A 105 -13.56 -27.19 23.53
C GLN A 105 -14.92 -27.87 23.53
N LYS A 106 -15.93 -27.28 22.87
CA LYS A 106 -17.25 -27.91 22.69
C LYS A 106 -17.12 -29.30 22.07
N ARG A 107 -16.34 -29.46 21.00
CA ARG A 107 -16.12 -30.77 20.35
C ARG A 107 -15.49 -31.80 21.31
N LYS A 108 -14.52 -31.37 22.14
CA LYS A 108 -13.89 -32.22 23.15
C LYS A 108 -14.90 -32.66 24.22
N CYS A 109 -15.70 -31.72 24.74
CA CYS A 109 -16.75 -32.03 25.72
C CYS A 109 -17.83 -32.96 25.15
N GLU A 110 -18.23 -32.76 23.89
CA GLU A 110 -19.18 -33.65 23.21
C GLU A 110 -18.65 -35.07 23.10
N SER A 111 -17.39 -35.24 22.67
CA SER A 111 -16.74 -36.56 22.57
C SER A 111 -16.63 -37.26 23.94
N SER A 112 -16.28 -36.50 24.99
CA SER A 112 -16.24 -37.01 26.37
C SER A 112 -17.63 -37.45 26.87
N TYR A 113 -18.67 -36.67 26.58
CA TYR A 113 -20.05 -37.02 26.92
C TYR A 113 -20.50 -38.30 26.21
N LEU A 114 -20.29 -38.42 24.90
CA LEU A 114 -20.63 -39.63 24.13
C LEU A 114 -19.90 -40.87 24.68
N SER A 115 -18.63 -40.73 25.03
CA SER A 115 -17.84 -41.80 25.62
C SER A 115 -18.34 -42.22 27.00
N ALA A 116 -18.70 -41.25 27.86
CA ALA A 116 -19.26 -41.51 29.19
C ALA A 116 -20.65 -42.15 29.11
N SER A 117 -21.48 -41.70 28.15
CA SER A 117 -22.81 -42.23 27.88
C SER A 117 -22.73 -43.71 27.47
N ALA A 118 -21.86 -44.04 26.52
CA ALA A 118 -21.63 -45.43 26.10
C ALA A 118 -21.13 -46.33 27.25
N LYS A 119 -20.28 -45.81 28.14
CA LYS A 119 -19.81 -46.56 29.33
C LYS A 119 -20.93 -46.78 30.35
N ASN A 120 -21.76 -45.77 30.59
CA ASN A 120 -22.90 -45.87 31.51
C ASN A 120 -23.91 -46.90 31.01
N GLU A 121 -24.26 -46.89 29.72
CA GLU A 121 -25.18 -47.89 29.15
C GLU A 121 -24.63 -49.31 29.24
N LYS A 122 -23.35 -49.53 28.95
CA LYS A 122 -22.71 -50.84 29.14
C LYS A 122 -22.76 -51.30 30.61
N ALA A 123 -22.50 -50.41 31.55
CA ALA A 123 -22.50 -50.74 32.98
C ALA A 123 -23.91 -51.06 33.50
N LYS A 124 -24.94 -50.33 33.02
CA LYS A 124 -26.35 -50.60 33.32
C LYS A 124 -26.78 -51.99 32.82
N ILE A 125 -26.44 -52.35 31.59
CA ILE A 125 -26.80 -53.66 31.02
C ILE A 125 -26.14 -54.80 31.81
N LYS A 126 -24.90 -54.62 32.28
CA LYS A 126 -24.15 -55.66 32.99
C LYS A 126 -24.65 -55.90 34.41
N ASN A 127 -24.76 -54.85 35.23
CA ASN A 127 -25.33 -54.92 36.58
C ASN A 127 -25.68 -53.49 37.07
N PRO A 128 -26.96 -53.09 37.01
CA PRO A 128 -27.41 -51.73 37.37
C PRO A 128 -27.09 -51.30 38.80
N SER A 129 -27.01 -52.24 39.74
CA SER A 129 -26.81 -51.95 41.17
C SER A 129 -25.34 -52.00 41.60
N SER A 130 -24.42 -52.21 40.65
CA SER A 130 -23.00 -52.27 40.95
C SER A 130 -22.40 -50.90 41.28
N VAL A 131 -21.36 -50.89 42.12
CA VAL A 131 -20.55 -49.69 42.38
C VAL A 131 -19.99 -49.09 41.07
N ASP A 132 -19.68 -49.94 40.09
CA ASP A 132 -19.18 -49.51 38.79
C ASP A 132 -20.26 -48.82 37.94
N ALA A 133 -21.51 -49.27 38.00
CA ALA A 133 -22.63 -48.57 37.37
C ALA A 133 -22.85 -47.18 37.99
N GLN A 134 -22.75 -47.06 39.33
CA GLN A 134 -22.84 -45.76 40.00
C GLN A 134 -21.67 -44.84 39.62
N LYS A 135 -20.44 -45.36 39.53
CA LYS A 135 -19.27 -44.59 39.06
C LYS A 135 -19.44 -44.12 37.61
N ALA A 136 -19.97 -44.97 36.73
CA ALA A 136 -20.22 -44.63 35.34
C ALA A 136 -21.30 -43.56 35.19
N LYS A 137 -22.37 -43.63 36.00
CA LYS A 137 -23.40 -42.58 36.09
C LYS A 137 -22.82 -41.25 36.56
N ASN A 138 -22.06 -41.23 37.65
CA ASN A 138 -21.42 -40.01 38.16
C ASN A 138 -20.44 -39.39 37.12
N ALA A 139 -19.77 -40.23 36.32
CA ALA A 139 -18.91 -39.77 35.24
C ALA A 139 -19.71 -39.17 34.08
N LEU A 140 -20.85 -39.75 33.72
CA LEU A 140 -21.79 -39.20 32.74
C LEU A 140 -22.33 -37.84 33.20
N ASP A 141 -22.81 -37.72 34.44
CA ASP A 141 -23.38 -36.48 34.97
C ASP A 141 -22.36 -35.33 34.92
N ARG A 142 -21.09 -35.62 35.27
CA ARG A 142 -19.99 -34.64 35.14
C ARG A 142 -19.70 -34.25 33.69
N ALA A 143 -19.69 -35.23 32.78
CA ALA A 143 -19.43 -34.97 31.36
C ALA A 143 -20.59 -34.17 30.72
N GLU A 144 -21.83 -34.43 31.12
CA GLU A 144 -23.01 -33.68 30.70
C GLU A 144 -22.95 -32.24 31.20
N HIS A 145 -22.61 -32.03 32.46
CA HIS A 145 -22.43 -30.68 33.02
C HIS A 145 -21.36 -29.90 32.23
N GLN A 146 -20.18 -30.50 31.99
CA GLN A 146 -19.11 -29.88 31.20
C GLN A 146 -19.54 -29.56 29.76
N ARG A 147 -20.29 -30.47 29.11
CA ARG A 147 -20.86 -30.23 27.77
C ARG A 147 -21.80 -29.03 27.78
N ASN A 148 -22.70 -28.94 28.76
CA ASN A 148 -23.67 -27.85 28.86
C ASN A 148 -22.98 -26.50 29.13
N CYS A 149 -21.95 -26.47 29.99
CA CYS A 149 -21.12 -25.28 30.18
C CYS A 149 -20.42 -24.86 28.88
N ALA A 150 -19.74 -25.77 28.18
CA ALA A 150 -19.04 -25.46 26.94
C ALA A 150 -19.99 -24.99 25.81
N ASN A 151 -21.21 -25.53 25.74
CA ASN A 151 -22.24 -25.06 24.82
C ASN A 151 -22.66 -23.62 25.15
N ARG A 152 -22.96 -23.34 26.42
CA ARG A 152 -23.35 -22.01 26.87
C ARG A 152 -22.26 -20.97 26.62
N ASP A 153 -21.01 -21.28 26.95
CA ASP A 153 -19.87 -20.39 26.74
C ASP A 153 -19.70 -20.06 25.24
N LEU A 154 -19.83 -21.07 24.38
CA LEU A 154 -19.76 -20.87 22.93
C LEU A 154 -20.93 -20.03 22.42
N GLU A 155 -22.16 -20.27 22.86
CA GLU A 155 -23.35 -19.51 22.45
C GLU A 155 -23.23 -18.04 22.84
N GLN A 156 -22.90 -17.77 24.10
CA GLN A 156 -22.69 -16.41 24.60
C GLN A 156 -21.57 -15.69 23.86
N TYR A 157 -20.46 -16.38 23.61
CA TYR A 157 -19.35 -15.79 22.86
C TYR A 157 -19.70 -15.57 21.39
N THR A 158 -20.46 -16.46 20.76
CA THR A 158 -20.86 -16.35 19.34
C THR A 158 -21.74 -15.13 19.12
N GLU A 159 -22.70 -14.88 20.01
CA GLU A 159 -23.55 -13.67 19.95
C GLU A 159 -22.71 -12.40 20.10
N LYS A 160 -21.85 -12.35 21.13
CA LYS A 160 -20.92 -11.22 21.33
C LYS A 160 -20.00 -11.02 20.12
N PHE A 161 -19.45 -12.10 19.57
CA PHE A 161 -18.57 -12.07 18.42
C PHE A 161 -19.28 -11.50 17.19
N ALA A 162 -20.55 -11.83 16.95
CA ALA A 162 -21.31 -11.31 15.81
C ALA A 162 -21.47 -9.77 15.89
N ILE A 163 -21.73 -9.24 17.09
CA ILE A 163 -21.83 -7.79 17.34
C ILE A 163 -20.46 -7.13 17.13
N GLU A 164 -19.41 -7.71 17.71
CA GLU A 164 -18.05 -7.18 17.62
C GLU A 164 -17.48 -7.25 16.20
N ASP A 165 -17.78 -8.29 15.42
CA ASP A 165 -17.38 -8.44 14.02
C ASP A 165 -18.06 -7.40 13.12
N LYS A 166 -19.35 -7.14 13.35
CA LYS A 166 -20.07 -6.07 12.64
C LYS A 166 -19.47 -4.69 12.97
N LYS A 167 -19.14 -4.44 14.23
CA LYS A 167 -18.46 -3.21 14.66
C LYS A 167 -17.08 -3.10 14.03
N TYR A 168 -16.27 -4.15 14.10
CA TYR A 168 -14.93 -4.20 13.49
C TYR A 168 -14.98 -3.87 11.99
N LYS A 169 -15.92 -4.46 11.24
CA LYS A 169 -16.11 -4.15 9.82
C LYS A 169 -16.41 -2.68 9.58
N LYS A 170 -17.29 -2.08 10.39
CA LYS A 170 -17.57 -0.64 10.30
C LYS A 170 -16.31 0.19 10.59
N ASP A 171 -15.63 -0.10 11.70
CA ASP A 171 -14.47 0.66 12.16
C ASP A 171 -13.30 0.59 11.16
N ILE A 172 -13.02 -0.59 10.59
CA ILE A 172 -11.96 -0.74 9.58
C ILE A 172 -12.30 0.01 8.29
N PHE A 173 -13.54 -0.10 7.79
CA PHE A 173 -14.01 0.63 6.61
C PHE A 173 -13.94 2.15 6.81
N SER A 174 -14.42 2.65 7.95
CA SER A 174 -14.35 4.06 8.28
C SER A 174 -12.91 4.56 8.38
N CYS A 175 -12.02 3.78 9.01
CA CYS A 175 -10.60 4.12 9.10
C CYS A 175 -9.98 4.25 7.70
N MET A 176 -10.16 3.26 6.82
CA MET A 176 -9.60 3.32 5.46
C MET A 176 -10.19 4.45 4.62
N LEU A 177 -11.49 4.68 4.69
CA LEU A 177 -12.12 5.80 3.98
C LEU A 177 -11.54 7.14 4.43
N ASN A 178 -11.38 7.35 5.74
CA ASN A 178 -10.79 8.58 6.26
C ASN A 178 -9.34 8.77 5.81
N ILE A 179 -8.56 7.69 5.79
CA ILE A 179 -7.18 7.69 5.29
C ILE A 179 -7.15 8.06 3.80
N LEU A 180 -8.01 7.45 2.98
CA LEU A 180 -8.10 7.70 1.53
C LEU A 180 -8.59 9.11 1.22
N ILE A 181 -9.59 9.61 1.95
CA ILE A 181 -10.09 10.99 1.82
C ILE A 181 -8.95 11.97 2.14
N THR A 182 -8.28 11.77 3.29
CA THR A 182 -7.17 12.64 3.71
C THR A 182 -6.06 12.65 2.64
N PHE A 183 -5.67 11.47 2.16
CA PHE A 183 -4.67 11.34 1.10
C PHE A 183 -5.12 12.04 -0.19
N SER A 184 -6.34 11.77 -0.66
CA SER A 184 -6.86 12.37 -1.90
C SER A 184 -6.93 13.89 -1.80
N THR A 185 -7.41 14.45 -0.69
CA THR A 185 -7.47 15.90 -0.47
C THR A 185 -6.08 16.52 -0.53
N LYS A 186 -5.11 15.96 0.20
CA LYS A 186 -3.74 16.47 0.19
C LYS A 186 -3.05 16.29 -1.17
N TYR A 187 -3.35 15.21 -1.89
CA TYR A 187 -2.84 14.97 -3.23
C TYR A 187 -3.37 16.02 -4.22
N THR A 188 -4.68 16.32 -4.18
CA THR A 188 -5.27 17.41 -4.98
C THR A 188 -4.65 18.76 -4.65
N GLN A 189 -4.41 19.06 -3.36
CA GLN A 189 -3.71 20.29 -2.96
C GLN A 189 -2.26 20.33 -3.47
N ASN A 190 -1.56 19.19 -3.53
CA ASN A 190 -0.22 19.12 -4.10
C ASN A 190 -0.25 19.36 -5.62
N LEU A 191 -1.21 18.78 -6.35
CA LEU A 191 -1.41 19.05 -7.78
C LEU A 191 -1.72 20.53 -8.06
N ALA A 192 -2.55 21.16 -7.23
CA ALA A 192 -2.86 22.58 -7.35
C ALA A 192 -1.63 23.48 -7.19
N LYS A 193 -0.57 23.03 -6.51
CA LYS A 193 0.72 23.72 -6.42
C LYS A 193 1.63 23.45 -7.62
N GLU A 194 1.48 22.30 -8.29
CA GLU A 194 2.31 21.93 -9.43
C GLU A 194 1.87 22.65 -10.72
N ILE A 195 0.56 22.85 -10.91
CA ILE A 195 0.02 23.48 -12.13
C ILE A 195 0.66 24.84 -12.42
N PRO A 196 0.75 25.80 -11.47
CA PRO A 196 1.40 27.08 -11.73
C PRO A 196 2.88 26.94 -12.14
N VAL A 197 3.62 26.03 -11.49
CA VAL A 197 5.03 25.80 -11.80
C VAL A 197 5.20 25.23 -13.22
N CYS A 198 4.31 24.33 -13.65
CA CYS A 198 4.31 23.83 -15.02
C CYS A 198 4.02 24.93 -16.04
N ASN A 199 3.14 25.88 -15.71
CA ASN A 199 2.88 27.04 -16.57
C ASN A 199 4.11 27.96 -16.65
N GLU A 200 4.80 28.21 -15.53
CA GLU A 200 6.05 28.99 -15.53
C GLU A 200 7.16 28.35 -16.39
N ILE A 201 7.26 27.01 -16.39
CA ILE A 201 8.18 26.28 -17.29
C ILE A 201 7.80 26.51 -18.76
N ALA A 202 6.51 26.42 -19.09
CA ALA A 202 6.02 26.64 -20.45
C ALA A 202 6.27 28.08 -20.92
N GLU A 203 5.97 29.07 -20.09
CA GLU A 203 6.23 30.49 -20.36
C GLU A 203 7.73 30.78 -20.54
N ALA A 204 8.60 30.12 -19.77
CA ALA A 204 10.05 30.23 -19.97
C ALA A 204 10.50 29.59 -21.30
N GLY A 205 9.86 28.49 -21.71
CA GLY A 205 10.09 27.86 -23.01
C GLY A 205 9.68 28.73 -24.20
N GLU A 206 8.55 29.44 -24.10
CA GLU A 206 8.10 30.39 -25.14
C GLU A 206 9.05 31.59 -25.33
N LYS A 207 9.90 31.90 -24.33
CA LYS A 207 10.92 32.95 -24.40
C LYS A 207 12.24 32.47 -25.02
N ILE A 208 12.34 31.21 -25.44
CA ILE A 208 13.51 30.74 -26.18
C ILE A 208 13.40 31.31 -27.59
N PRO A 209 14.34 32.17 -28.02
CA PRO A 209 14.29 32.75 -29.36
C PRO A 209 14.50 31.67 -30.41
N ASP A 210 13.89 31.85 -31.58
CA ASP A 210 14.25 31.07 -32.76
C ASP A 210 15.74 31.32 -33.05
N TYR A 211 16.50 30.24 -33.07
CA TYR A 211 17.93 30.28 -33.36
C TYR A 211 18.17 29.75 -34.77
N GLU A 212 18.65 30.64 -35.64
CA GLU A 212 19.27 30.22 -36.90
C GLU A 212 20.73 29.86 -36.62
N ASP A 213 21.07 28.58 -36.81
CA ASP A 213 22.44 28.09 -36.72
C ASP A 213 23.23 28.60 -37.94
N THR A 214 23.86 29.75 -37.78
CA THR A 214 24.72 30.37 -38.80
C THR A 214 25.98 29.55 -39.09
N GLY A 215 26.31 28.56 -38.25
CA GLY A 215 27.41 27.63 -38.48
C GLY A 215 27.14 26.62 -39.59
N ILE A 216 25.88 26.25 -39.85
CA ILE A 216 25.53 25.33 -40.94
C ILE A 216 25.82 25.97 -42.31
N PRO A 217 25.33 27.19 -42.63
CA PRO A 217 25.70 27.86 -43.88
C PRO A 217 27.21 28.10 -44.01
N GLN A 218 27.90 28.44 -42.93
CA GLN A 218 29.36 28.62 -42.96
C GLN A 218 30.11 27.31 -43.25
N LEU A 219 29.66 26.20 -42.66
CA LEU A 219 30.22 24.87 -42.95
C LEU A 219 29.90 24.42 -44.38
N GLU A 220 28.72 24.74 -44.90
CA GLU A 220 28.35 24.49 -46.31
C GLU A 220 29.26 25.27 -47.26
N ASP A 221 29.48 26.57 -47.01
CA ASP A 221 30.41 27.41 -47.78
C ASP A 221 31.87 26.91 -47.69
N GLU A 222 32.33 26.51 -46.51
CA GLU A 222 33.67 25.95 -46.32
C GLU A 222 33.85 24.62 -47.07
N ILE A 223 32.84 23.74 -47.04
CA ILE A 223 32.84 22.48 -47.80
C ILE A 223 32.86 22.74 -49.31
N GLU A 224 32.09 23.72 -49.78
CA GLU A 224 32.04 24.06 -51.20
C GLU A 224 33.38 24.65 -51.69
N THR A 225 33.98 25.52 -50.87
CA THR A 225 35.31 26.11 -51.12
C THR A 225 36.42 25.05 -51.13
N LEU A 226 36.40 24.11 -50.19
CA LEU A 226 37.32 22.98 -50.14
C LEU A 226 37.15 22.06 -51.36
N SER A 227 35.91 21.77 -51.75
CA SER A 227 35.59 20.93 -52.91
C SER A 227 36.04 21.55 -54.23
N ALA A 228 35.89 22.87 -54.38
CA ALA A 228 36.39 23.62 -55.54
C ALA A 228 37.92 23.60 -55.61
N SER A 229 38.60 23.79 -54.48
CA SER A 229 40.07 23.77 -54.37
C SER A 229 40.66 22.39 -54.70
N LEU A 230 40.04 21.31 -54.20
CA LEU A 230 40.38 19.92 -54.54
C LEU A 230 40.18 19.60 -56.02
N SER A 231 39.17 20.21 -56.65
CA SER A 231 38.88 20.04 -58.07
C SER A 231 39.88 20.77 -58.97
N GLN A 232 40.47 21.87 -58.51
CA GLN A 232 41.57 22.56 -59.19
C GLN A 232 42.89 21.79 -59.08
N GLN A 233 43.23 21.26 -57.91
CA GLN A 233 44.44 20.45 -57.72
C GLN A 233 44.46 19.14 -58.52
N LYS A 234 43.30 18.60 -58.92
CA LYS A 234 43.21 17.42 -59.80
C LYS A 234 43.38 17.74 -61.29
N LYS A 235 43.40 19.02 -61.67
CA LYS A 235 43.56 19.46 -63.07
C LYS A 235 44.99 19.90 -63.40
N GLU A 236 45.85 20.05 -62.40
CA GLU A 236 47.30 20.22 -62.52
C GLU A 236 48.01 18.85 -62.48
#